data_AF-A0A256F0N6-F1
#
_entry.id   AF-A0A256F0N6-F1
#
_cell.length_a   1.000
_cell.length_b   1.000
_cell.length_c   1.000
_cell.angle_alpha   90.00
_cell.angle_beta   90.00
_cell.angle_gamma   90.00
#
_symmetry.space_group_name_H-M   'P 1'
#
loop_
_entity.id
_entity.type
_entity.pdbx_description
1 polymer ?
#
loop_
_entity_poly.entity_id
_entity_poly.type
_entity_poly.pdbx_seq_one_letter_code
_entity_poly.pdbx_strand_id
1 'polypeptide(L)'
;MKGKWTYLYRAVDRNGQTIDFLLSGCRDLAAARRFFKKAIATNGAPERVVIDKSGANLAGLQAVNTILKFTGTGAIIEIRQIKYLNNILEQDHRFIKRITKPMMGFKAFHSAAAPLAGIEVAHMIRKKQFANDNRSPFQIFAELAA
;
A
#
# COMPACT_ATOMS: atom_id res chain seq x y z
N MET A 1 -16.90 -2.20 4.64
CA MET A 1 -18.04 -1.25 4.47
C MET A 1 -19.29 -1.88 5.03
N LYS A 2 -20.41 -1.16 5.18
CA LYS A 2 -21.66 -1.67 5.80
C LYS A 2 -21.95 -3.13 5.36
N GLY A 3 -21.64 -4.09 6.25
CA GLY A 3 -21.77 -5.54 6.06
C GLY A 3 -20.84 -6.25 5.05
N LYS A 4 -19.99 -5.55 4.30
CA LYS A 4 -19.13 -6.13 3.23
C LYS A 4 -17.64 -5.98 3.52
N TRP A 5 -16.90 -7.07 3.37
CA TRP A 5 -15.44 -7.08 3.43
C TRP A 5 -14.86 -6.24 2.28
N THR A 6 -13.83 -5.47 2.61
CA THR A 6 -13.03 -4.69 1.67
C THR A 6 -11.58 -4.78 2.06
N TYR A 7 -10.69 -4.59 1.10
CA TYR A 7 -9.27 -4.87 1.24
C TYR A 7 -8.46 -3.61 0.97
N LEU A 8 -7.58 -3.26 1.91
CA LEU A 8 -6.59 -2.20 1.73
C LEU A 8 -5.25 -2.87 1.41
N TYR A 9 -4.86 -2.84 0.14
CA TYR A 9 -3.52 -3.21 -0.29
C TYR A 9 -2.56 -2.11 0.13
N ARG A 10 -1.39 -2.47 0.65
CA ARG A 10 -0.35 -1.53 1.09
C ARG A 10 1.02 -2.10 0.77
N ALA A 11 1.95 -1.22 0.43
CA ALA A 11 3.35 -1.51 0.24
C ALA A 11 4.16 -0.56 1.13
N VAL A 12 5.14 -1.12 1.82
CA VAL A 12 6.08 -0.38 2.66
C VAL A 12 7.49 -0.81 2.30
N ASP A 13 8.45 0.10 2.46
CA ASP A 13 9.86 -0.20 2.27
C ASP A 13 10.45 -0.94 3.49
N ARG A 14 11.74 -1.30 3.40
CA ARG A 14 12.50 -1.94 4.49
C ARG A 14 12.60 -1.09 5.76
N ASN A 15 12.41 0.22 5.67
CA ASN A 15 12.46 1.16 6.80
C ASN A 15 11.06 1.43 7.37
N GLY A 16 10.02 0.80 6.82
CA GLY A 16 8.63 1.00 7.21
C GLY A 16 8.01 2.27 6.63
N GLN A 17 8.63 2.93 5.64
CA GLN A 17 8.04 4.05 4.91
C GLN A 17 6.98 3.55 3.94
N THR A 18 5.86 4.26 3.83
CA THR A 18 4.74 3.86 2.95
C THR A 18 5.11 4.15 1.49
N ILE A 19 5.08 3.13 0.63
CA ILE A 19 5.34 3.28 -0.81
C ILE A 19 4.02 3.60 -1.54
N ASP A 20 3.01 2.77 -1.31
CA ASP A 20 1.70 2.96 -1.94
C ASP A 20 0.60 2.17 -1.20
N PHE A 21 -0.65 2.55 -1.43
CA PHE A 21 -1.84 1.87 -0.94
C PHE A 21 -2.99 1.90 -1.97
N LEU A 22 -3.89 0.92 -1.86
CA LEU A 22 -5.07 0.83 -2.72
C LEU A 22 -6.24 0.17 -1.99
N LEU A 23 -7.38 0.86 -1.97
CA LEU A 23 -8.64 0.26 -1.53
C LEU A 23 -9.28 -0.55 -2.66
N SER A 24 -9.68 -1.78 -2.35
CA SER A 24 -10.33 -2.72 -3.26
C SER A 24 -11.55 -3.37 -2.62
N GLY A 25 -12.58 -3.64 -3.42
CA GLY A 25 -13.74 -4.42 -3.00
C GLY A 25 -13.46 -5.92 -2.95
N CYS A 26 -12.46 -6.39 -3.70
CA CYS A 26 -12.14 -7.80 -3.87
C CYS A 26 -10.67 -8.09 -3.51
N ARG A 27 -10.39 -9.34 -3.12
CA ARG A 27 -9.02 -9.87 -2.91
C ARG A 27 -8.69 -10.92 -3.95
N ASP A 28 -8.55 -10.47 -5.19
CA ASP A 28 -8.30 -11.31 -6.37
C ASP A 28 -7.03 -10.88 -7.12
N LEU A 29 -6.70 -11.64 -8.17
CA LEU A 29 -5.56 -11.37 -9.04
C LEU A 29 -5.66 -9.99 -9.69
N ALA A 30 -6.85 -9.57 -10.12
CA ALA A 30 -7.03 -8.30 -10.81
C ALA A 30 -6.72 -7.12 -9.89
N ALA A 31 -7.20 -7.16 -8.65
CA ALA A 31 -6.92 -6.17 -7.61
C ALA A 31 -5.42 -6.15 -7.25
N ALA A 32 -4.80 -7.32 -7.03
CA ALA A 32 -3.37 -7.41 -6.73
C ALA A 32 -2.50 -6.88 -7.87
N ARG A 33 -2.77 -7.30 -9.12
CA ARG A 33 -2.06 -6.82 -10.31
C ARG A 33 -2.21 -5.31 -10.48
N ARG A 34 -3.42 -4.77 -10.28
CA ARG A 34 -3.68 -3.32 -10.33
C ARG A 34 -2.86 -2.58 -9.27
N PHE A 35 -2.82 -3.10 -8.04
CA PHE A 35 -2.02 -2.51 -6.97
C PHE A 35 -0.53 -2.47 -7.33
N PHE A 36 0.06 -3.59 -7.72
CA PHE A 36 1.48 -3.64 -8.06
C PHE A 36 1.83 -2.76 -9.26
N LYS A 37 1.00 -2.75 -10.31
CA LYS A 37 1.19 -1.84 -11.45
C LYS A 37 1.20 -0.38 -11.02
N LYS A 38 0.25 0.02 -10.15
CA LYS A 38 0.17 1.39 -9.62
C LYS A 38 1.44 1.73 -8.83
N ALA A 39 1.80 0.88 -7.87
CA ALA A 39 2.96 1.11 -7.01
C ALA A 39 4.27 1.25 -7.81
N ILE A 40 4.48 0.38 -8.81
CA ILE A 40 5.67 0.38 -9.66
C ILE A 40 5.68 1.55 -10.63
N ALA A 41 4.53 1.93 -11.20
CA ALA A 41 4.46 3.08 -12.09
C ALA A 41 4.83 4.39 -11.36
N THR A 42 4.43 4.52 -10.08
CA THR A 42 4.72 5.72 -9.28
C THR A 42 6.12 5.73 -8.68
N ASN A 43 6.63 4.57 -8.24
CA ASN A 43 7.85 4.50 -7.42
C ASN A 43 9.03 3.76 -8.09
N GLY A 44 8.86 3.28 -9.32
CA GLY A 44 9.82 2.42 -9.99
C GLY A 44 9.71 0.94 -9.59
N ALA A 45 10.35 0.07 -10.38
CA ALA A 45 10.37 -1.37 -10.13
C ALA A 45 11.41 -1.72 -9.05
N PRO A 46 11.02 -2.35 -7.93
CA PRO A 46 11.97 -2.79 -6.91
C PRO A 46 12.70 -4.07 -7.35
N GLU A 47 13.90 -4.30 -6.81
CA GLU A 47 14.62 -5.56 -7.02
C GLU A 47 13.92 -6.76 -6.38
N ARG A 48 13.29 -6.54 -5.22
CA ARG A 48 12.68 -7.60 -4.41
C ARG A 48 11.39 -7.12 -3.76
N VAL A 49 10.39 -7.99 -3.75
CA VAL A 49 9.13 -7.78 -3.03
C VAL A 49 8.86 -8.97 -2.11
N VAL A 50 8.54 -8.64 -0.87
CA VAL A 50 8.08 -9.61 0.12
C VAL A 50 6.56 -9.55 0.19
N ILE A 51 5.91 -10.69 0.05
CA ILE A 51 4.46 -10.84 0.20
C ILE A 51 4.13 -11.91 1.24
N ASP A 52 2.89 -11.89 1.70
CA ASP A 52 2.30 -12.99 2.44
C ASP A 52 2.11 -14.23 1.55
N LYS A 53 1.60 -15.32 2.15
CA LYS A 53 1.28 -16.55 1.42
C LYS A 53 -0.03 -16.45 0.60
N SER A 54 -0.42 -15.24 0.18
CA SER A 54 -1.61 -15.01 -0.65
C SER A 54 -1.36 -15.42 -2.09
N GLY A 55 -2.16 -16.36 -2.61
CA GLY A 55 -2.10 -16.78 -4.02
C GLY A 55 -2.42 -15.63 -4.99
N ALA A 56 -3.34 -14.73 -4.62
CA ALA A 56 -3.69 -13.57 -5.44
C ALA A 56 -2.52 -12.57 -5.56
N ASN A 57 -1.78 -12.35 -4.48
CA ASN A 57 -0.62 -11.46 -4.49
C ASN A 57 0.51 -12.06 -5.34
N LEU A 58 0.79 -13.35 -5.18
CA LEU A 58 1.78 -14.06 -5.98
C LEU A 58 1.44 -13.98 -7.47
N ALA A 59 0.21 -14.35 -7.84
CA ALA A 59 -0.23 -14.31 -9.24
C ALA A 59 -0.25 -12.89 -9.81
N GLY A 60 -0.65 -11.90 -9.02
CA GLY A 60 -0.64 -10.49 -9.40
C GLY A 60 0.77 -9.99 -9.72
N LEU A 61 1.76 -10.34 -8.88
CA LEU A 61 3.15 -9.93 -9.05
C LEU A 61 3.86 -10.70 -10.16
N GLN A 62 3.55 -11.99 -10.33
CA GLN A 62 4.00 -12.78 -11.50
C GLN A 62 3.49 -12.17 -12.82
N ALA A 63 2.22 -11.77 -12.87
CA ALA A 63 1.67 -11.11 -14.05
C ALA A 63 2.37 -9.77 -14.35
N VAL A 64 2.81 -9.04 -13.32
CA VAL A 64 3.63 -7.84 -13.49
C VAL A 64 5.03 -8.18 -14.01
N ASN A 65 5.70 -9.21 -13.47
CA ASN A 65 6.99 -9.66 -13.98
C ASN A 65 6.94 -10.06 -15.46
N THR A 66 5.87 -10.74 -15.89
CA THR A 66 5.66 -11.04 -17.31
C THR A 66 5.63 -9.77 -18.14
N ILE A 67 4.91 -8.73 -17.69
CA ILE A 67 4.84 -7.45 -18.40
C ILE A 67 6.22 -6.78 -18.42
N LEU A 68 6.91 -6.67 -17.28
CA LEU A 68 8.23 -6.05 -17.19
C LEU A 68 9.28 -6.73 -18.08
N LYS A 69 9.17 -8.06 -18.25
CA LYS A 69 10.04 -8.83 -19.16
C LYS A 69 9.88 -8.42 -20.62
N PHE A 70 8.67 -8.04 -21.05
CA PHE A 70 8.37 -7.73 -22.46
C PHE A 70 8.31 -6.22 -22.77
N THR A 71 8.03 -5.37 -21.79
CA THR A 71 7.80 -3.93 -22.02
C THR A 71 8.73 -3.01 -21.21
N GLY A 72 9.52 -3.55 -20.30
CA GLY A 72 10.36 -2.79 -19.36
C GLY A 72 11.86 -2.92 -19.64
N THR A 73 12.67 -2.70 -18.61
CA THR A 73 14.13 -2.82 -18.62
C THR A 73 14.63 -4.28 -18.69
N GLY A 74 13.72 -5.26 -18.79
CA GLY A 74 14.04 -6.69 -18.65
C GLY A 74 14.27 -7.14 -17.20
N ALA A 75 14.21 -6.23 -16.23
CA ALA A 75 14.37 -6.54 -14.82
C ALA A 75 13.16 -7.34 -14.28
N ILE A 76 13.47 -8.46 -13.61
CA ILE A 76 12.49 -9.33 -12.96
C ILE A 76 12.54 -9.05 -11.45
N ILE A 77 11.38 -8.82 -10.84
CA ILE A 77 11.26 -8.62 -9.39
C ILE A 77 11.39 -9.98 -8.69
N GLU A 78 12.31 -10.10 -7.75
CA GLU A 78 12.44 -11.28 -6.90
C GLU A 78 11.27 -11.34 -5.89
N ILE A 79 10.48 -12.41 -5.93
CA ILE A 79 9.32 -12.60 -5.05
C ILE A 79 9.70 -13.48 -3.87
N ARG A 80 9.49 -13.00 -2.63
CA ARG A 80 9.71 -13.79 -1.40
C ARG A 80 8.44 -13.94 -0.58
N GLN A 81 8.19 -15.15 -0.08
CA GLN A 81 7.07 -15.47 0.82
C GLN A 81 7.58 -15.88 2.20
N ILE A 82 8.26 -14.96 2.88
CA ILE A 82 8.94 -15.24 4.15
C ILE A 82 8.17 -14.56 5.29
N LYS A 83 7.62 -15.37 6.21
CA LYS A 83 6.74 -14.90 7.29
C LYS A 83 7.35 -13.75 8.10
N TYR A 84 8.60 -13.89 8.54
CA TYR A 84 9.23 -12.89 9.41
C TYR A 84 9.55 -11.57 8.69
N LEU A 85 9.73 -11.58 7.36
CA LEU A 85 9.94 -10.35 6.59
C LEU A 85 8.66 -9.54 6.41
N ASN A 86 7.49 -10.18 6.55
CA ASN A 86 6.21 -9.48 6.55
C ASN A 86 5.93 -8.74 7.86
N ASN A 87 6.72 -8.95 8.92
CA ASN A 87 6.51 -8.32 10.23
C ASN A 87 6.48 -6.77 10.15
N ILE A 88 7.29 -6.16 9.27
CA ILE A 88 7.31 -4.69 9.08
C ILE A 88 5.96 -4.22 8.53
N LEU A 89 5.46 -4.88 7.49
CA LEU A 89 4.15 -4.58 6.90
C LEU A 89 3.02 -4.82 7.93
N GLU A 90 3.06 -5.94 8.65
CA GLU A 90 2.09 -6.27 9.69
C GLU A 90 2.10 -5.24 10.84
N GLN A 91 3.28 -4.75 11.21
CA GLN A 91 3.43 -3.69 12.21
C GLN A 91 2.88 -2.37 11.72
N ASP A 92 3.18 -1.98 10.49
CA ASP A 92 2.68 -0.73 9.92
C ASP A 92 1.14 -0.77 9.77
N HIS A 93 0.58 -1.94 9.45
CA HIS A 93 -0.88 -2.17 9.43
C HIS A 93 -1.56 -1.93 10.79
N ARG A 94 -0.86 -2.14 11.92
CA ARG A 94 -1.44 -1.96 13.26
C ARG A 94 -1.87 -0.51 13.50
N PHE A 95 -1.15 0.47 12.95
CA PHE A 95 -1.52 1.87 13.09
C PHE A 95 -2.86 2.16 12.38
N ILE A 96 -2.97 1.79 11.11
CA ILE A 96 -4.19 2.02 10.31
C ILE A 96 -5.40 1.31 10.96
N LYS A 97 -5.23 0.07 11.43
CA LYS A 97 -6.28 -0.66 12.14
C LYS A 97 -6.69 0.01 13.45
N ARG A 98 -5.72 0.57 14.20
CA ARG A 98 -6.00 1.27 15.46
C ARG A 98 -6.86 2.51 15.25
N ILE A 99 -6.62 3.27 14.18
CA ILE A 99 -7.39 4.47 13.83
C ILE A 99 -8.76 4.10 13.26
N THR A 100 -8.85 3.09 12.40
CA THR A 100 -10.10 2.73 11.71
C THR A 100 -11.08 1.90 12.56
N LYS A 101 -10.59 1.13 13.54
CA LYS A 101 -11.44 0.30 14.43
C LYS A 101 -12.49 1.11 15.23
N PRO A 102 -12.16 2.23 15.91
CA PRO A 102 -13.15 3.03 16.64
C PRO A 102 -14.14 3.77 15.73
N MET A 103 -13.86 3.90 14.43
CA MET A 103 -14.79 4.54 13.47
C MET A 103 -15.99 3.65 13.12
N MET A 104 -16.08 2.43 13.67
CA MET A 104 -17.12 1.42 13.36
C MET A 104 -17.23 1.07 11.87
N GLY A 105 -16.13 1.26 11.13
CA GLY A 105 -16.03 1.01 9.70
C GLY A 105 -16.73 2.04 8.82
N PHE A 106 -16.37 2.06 7.54
CA PHE A 106 -16.92 3.02 6.59
C PHE A 106 -18.32 2.65 6.09
N LYS A 107 -19.20 3.65 5.91
CA LYS A 107 -20.57 3.44 5.43
C LYS A 107 -20.65 3.03 3.96
N ALA A 108 -19.79 3.59 3.09
CA ALA A 108 -19.79 3.33 1.65
C ALA A 108 -18.37 3.28 1.05
N PHE A 109 -18.23 2.69 -0.14
CA PHE A 109 -16.93 2.50 -0.81
C PHE A 109 -16.28 3.80 -1.26
N HIS A 110 -17.03 4.58 -2.02
CA HIS A 110 -16.57 5.86 -2.52
C HIS A 110 -16.17 6.81 -1.38
N SER A 111 -16.91 6.80 -0.26
CA SER A 111 -16.62 7.66 0.90
C SER A 111 -15.47 7.16 1.77
N ALA A 112 -15.00 5.91 1.61
CA ALA A 112 -13.92 5.36 2.42
C ALA A 112 -12.53 5.76 1.91
N ALA A 113 -12.41 6.07 0.61
CA ALA A 113 -11.13 6.33 -0.04
C ALA A 113 -10.42 7.57 0.54
N ALA A 114 -11.10 8.72 0.60
CA ALA A 114 -10.51 9.96 1.09
C ALA A 114 -10.10 9.91 2.58
N PRO A 115 -10.94 9.40 3.52
CA PRO A 115 -10.53 9.21 4.90
C PRO A 115 -9.33 8.27 5.06
N LEU A 116 -9.29 7.16 4.30
CA LEU A 116 -8.15 6.25 4.34
C LEU A 116 -6.88 6.92 3.81
N ALA A 117 -6.97 7.66 2.72
CA ALA A 117 -5.84 8.44 2.20
C ALA A 117 -5.33 9.46 3.24
N GLY A 118 -6.24 10.18 3.92
CA GLY A 118 -5.87 11.10 4.99
C GLY A 118 -5.18 10.40 6.17
N ILE A 119 -5.67 9.23 6.59
CA ILE A 119 -5.02 8.43 7.65
C ILE A 119 -3.62 7.97 7.23
N GLU A 120 -3.45 7.55 5.98
CA GLU A 120 -2.15 7.17 5.42
C GLU A 120 -1.18 8.35 5.40
N VAL A 121 -1.60 9.51 4.91
CA VAL A 121 -0.78 10.74 4.87
C VAL A 121 -0.37 11.17 6.27
N ALA A 122 -1.32 11.20 7.23
CA ALA A 122 -1.00 11.51 8.61
C ALA A 122 0.01 10.51 9.21
N HIS A 123 -0.08 9.23 8.86
CA HIS A 123 0.88 8.21 9.28
C HIS A 123 2.27 8.41 8.64
N MET A 124 2.34 8.75 7.36
CA MET A 124 3.59 9.08 6.67
C MET A 124 4.29 10.30 7.32
N ILE A 125 3.53 11.34 7.66
CA ILE A 125 4.06 12.52 8.37
C ILE A 125 4.56 12.14 9.77
N ARG A 126 3.80 11.33 10.52
CA ARG A 126 4.23 10.83 11.83
C ARG A 126 5.53 10.03 11.76
N LYS A 127 5.74 9.28 10.68
CA LYS A 127 6.98 8.52 10.40
C LYS A 127 8.15 9.40 9.93
N LYS A 128 7.95 10.73 9.80
CA LYS A 128 8.93 11.68 9.24
C LYS A 128 9.38 11.27 7.84
N GLN A 129 8.45 10.79 7.03
CA GLN A 129 8.74 10.33 5.66
C GLN A 129 9.00 11.48 4.68
N PHE A 130 8.57 12.70 5.02
CA PHE A 130 8.79 13.90 4.22
C PHE A 130 9.91 14.76 4.80
N ALA A 131 10.60 15.51 3.93
CA ALA A 131 11.63 16.45 4.33
C ALA A 131 11.05 17.49 5.30
N ASN A 132 11.78 17.74 6.40
CA ASN A 132 11.36 18.65 7.44
C ASN A 132 11.90 20.07 7.15
N ASP A 133 11.37 20.69 6.10
CA ASP A 133 11.81 22.02 5.61
C ASP A 133 11.22 23.17 6.46
N ASN A 134 11.29 23.06 7.79
CA ASN A 134 10.60 23.92 8.77
C ASN A 134 9.06 23.98 8.62
N ARG A 135 8.46 23.11 7.79
CA ARG A 135 7.01 22.98 7.65
C ARG A 135 6.43 22.20 8.82
N SER A 136 5.35 22.71 9.39
CA SER A 136 4.56 21.98 10.38
C SER A 136 3.91 20.74 9.76
N PRO A 137 3.64 19.68 10.55
CA PRO A 137 2.88 18.51 10.11
C PRO A 137 1.55 18.85 9.41
N PHE A 138 0.88 19.92 9.85
CA PHE A 138 -0.37 20.38 9.24
C PHE A 138 -0.16 20.93 7.83
N GLN A 139 0.90 21.72 7.61
CA GLN A 139 1.21 22.27 6.29
C GLN A 139 1.53 21.16 5.29
N ILE A 140 2.35 20.19 5.68
CA ILE A 140 2.66 19.02 4.84
C ILE A 140 1.38 18.23 4.52
N PHE A 141 0.50 18.04 5.51
CA PHE A 141 -0.78 17.37 5.29
C PHE A 141 -1.67 18.14 4.29
N ALA A 142 -1.82 19.44 4.47
CA ALA A 142 -2.66 20.28 3.61
C ALA A 142 -2.18 20.29 2.16
N GLU A 143 -0.87 20.34 1.91
CA GLU A 143 -0.29 20.28 0.58
C GLU A 143 -0.51 18.93 -0.11
N LEU A 144 -0.47 17.83 0.64
CA LEU A 144 -0.68 16.48 0.11
C LEU A 144 -2.17 16.11 -0.04
N ALA A 145 -3.06 16.84 0.63
CA ALA A 145 -4.50 16.61 0.62
C ALA A 145 -5.26 17.56 -0.33
N ALA A 146 -4.59 18.59 -0.86
CA ALA A 146 -5.11 19.52 -1.87
C ALA A 146 -5.23 18.85 -3.24
#